data_AF-A0A9D4F2T5-F1
#
_entry.id   AF-A0A9D4F2T5-F1
#
_cell.length_a   1.000
_cell.length_b   1.000
_cell.length_c   1.000
_cell.angle_alpha   90.00
_cell.angle_beta   90.00
_cell.angle_gamma   90.00
#
_symmetry.space_group_name_H-M   'P 1'
#
loop_
_entity.id
_entity.type
_entity.pdbx_description
1 polymer ?
#
loop_
_entity_poly.entity_id
_entity_poly.type
_entity_poly.pdbx_seq_one_letter_code
_entity_poly.pdbx_strand_id
1 'polypeptide(L)'
;MCDDDMKLIGFEPNVYFILWGCTKPSVIANQCADPWLEIMTREQFPLPAVWKNIDMLLMNVFGMRLAEFPRVPQTNAPCVSSTPHGIKG
;
A
#
# COMPACT_ATOMS: atom_id res chain seq x y z
N MET A 1 -17.90 12.62 2.03
CA MET A 1 -17.19 12.19 3.25
C MET A 1 -15.91 11.55 2.77
N CYS A 2 -14.76 12.18 3.04
CA CYS A 2 -13.53 11.41 3.12
C CYS A 2 -13.47 10.99 4.58
N ASP A 3 -14.11 9.87 4.88
CA ASP A 3 -13.68 9.08 6.02
C ASP A 3 -12.18 8.81 5.82
N ASP A 4 -11.42 8.69 6.91
CA ASP A 4 -10.03 8.21 6.93
C ASP A 4 -9.99 6.73 6.46
N ASP A 5 -10.54 6.47 5.28
CA ASP A 5 -10.90 5.18 4.72
C ASP A 5 -9.65 4.61 4.07
N MET A 6 -8.88 3.91 4.89
CA MET A 6 -7.97 2.90 4.39
C MET A 6 -8.78 1.79 3.71
N LYS A 7 -8.55 1.55 2.42
CA LYS A 7 -9.21 0.50 1.63
C LYS A 7 -8.20 -0.51 1.13
N LEU A 8 -8.52 -1.79 1.30
CA LEU A 8 -7.80 -2.87 0.62
C LEU A 8 -8.26 -2.89 -0.84
N ILE A 9 -7.35 -2.60 -1.77
CA ILE A 9 -7.67 -2.47 -3.20
C ILE A 9 -7.14 -3.63 -4.04
N GLY A 10 -6.19 -4.40 -3.52
CA GLY A 10 -5.64 -5.57 -4.18
C GLY A 10 -4.97 -6.51 -3.20
N PHE A 11 -5.10 -7.80 -3.46
CA PHE A 11 -4.57 -8.86 -2.61
C PHE A 11 -4.27 -10.09 -3.46
N GLU A 12 -3.07 -10.62 -3.30
CA GLU A 12 -2.68 -11.93 -3.80
C GLU A 12 -2.22 -12.76 -2.59
N PRO A 13 -2.93 -13.84 -2.24
CA PRO A 13 -2.58 -14.66 -1.08
C PRO A 13 -1.11 -15.06 -1.10
N ASN A 14 -0.42 -14.86 0.02
CA ASN A 14 1.01 -15.15 0.20
C ASN A 14 2.00 -14.31 -0.61
N VAL A 15 1.57 -13.35 -1.42
CA VAL A 15 2.49 -12.53 -2.23
C VAL A 15 2.46 -11.08 -1.78
N TYR A 16 1.30 -10.42 -1.84
CA TYR A 16 1.16 -9.00 -1.49
C TYR A 16 -0.26 -8.61 -1.08
N PHE A 17 -0.36 -7.46 -0.43
CA PHE A 17 -1.62 -6.72 -0.27
C PHE A 17 -1.35 -5.22 -0.45
N ILE A 18 -2.37 -4.53 -0.96
CA ILE A 18 -2.28 -3.13 -1.37
C ILE A 18 -3.35 -2.35 -0.64
N LEU A 19 -2.91 -1.39 0.16
CA LEU A 19 -3.77 -0.45 0.86
C LEU A 19 -3.72 0.90 0.17
N TRP A 20 -4.88 1.50 0.05
CA TRP A 20 -5.08 2.85 -0.46
C TRP A 20 -5.71 3.69 0.62
N GLY A 21 -5.29 4.95 0.73
CA GLY A 21 -6.00 5.90 1.56
C GLY A 21 -5.82 7.34 1.11
N CYS A 22 -6.50 8.21 1.82
CA CYS A 22 -6.53 9.63 1.53
C CYS A 22 -6.39 10.41 2.84
N THR A 23 -5.32 11.20 2.98
CA THR A 23 -5.09 12.03 4.17
C THR A 23 -5.80 13.37 4.12
N LYS A 24 -6.17 13.86 2.91
CA LYS A 24 -6.91 15.12 2.75
C LYS A 24 -8.02 15.01 1.69
N PRO A 25 -9.27 15.36 2.04
CA PRO A 25 -10.33 15.48 1.05
C PRO A 25 -9.98 16.55 -0.01
N SER A 26 -10.27 16.27 -1.27
CA SER A 26 -10.23 17.31 -2.32
C SER A 26 -11.43 18.25 -2.21
N VAL A 27 -11.23 19.49 -2.69
CA VAL A 27 -12.33 20.44 -2.96
C VAL A 27 -13.28 19.93 -4.05
N ILE A 28 -12.83 18.96 -4.86
CA ILE A 28 -13.66 18.24 -5.82
C ILE A 28 -14.24 17.00 -5.12
N ALA A 29 -15.57 16.92 -5.06
CA ALA A 29 -16.26 15.76 -4.50
C ALA A 29 -15.78 14.45 -5.16
N ASN A 30 -15.51 13.44 -4.34
CA ASN A 30 -14.98 12.13 -4.75
C ASN A 30 -13.53 12.12 -5.26
N GLN A 31 -12.75 13.18 -5.04
CA GLN A 31 -11.31 13.17 -5.28
C GLN A 31 -10.52 13.23 -3.97
N CYS A 32 -9.35 12.59 -3.98
CA CYS A 32 -8.38 12.69 -2.89
C CYS A 32 -7.34 13.76 -3.23
N ALA A 33 -7.12 14.74 -2.35
CA ALA A 33 -6.10 15.76 -2.56
C ALA A 33 -4.70 15.28 -2.18
N ASP A 34 -4.60 14.30 -1.28
CA ASP A 34 -3.34 13.76 -0.77
C ASP A 34 -3.46 12.23 -0.66
N PRO A 35 -3.32 11.52 -1.80
CA PRO A 35 -3.42 10.08 -1.81
C PRO A 35 -2.14 9.42 -1.29
N TRP A 36 -2.31 8.32 -0.56
CA TRP A 36 -1.19 7.45 -0.20
C TRP A 36 -1.49 5.99 -0.55
N LEU A 37 -0.42 5.26 -0.81
CA LEU A 37 -0.45 3.86 -1.23
C LEU A 37 0.57 3.09 -0.39
N GLU A 38 0.13 2.01 0.23
CA GLU A 38 1.01 1.08 0.94
C GLU A 38 0.95 -0.30 0.29
N ILE A 39 2.10 -0.81 -0.11
CA ILE A 39 2.25 -2.12 -0.72
C ILE A 39 3.08 -2.96 0.23
N MET A 40 2.44 -3.96 0.82
CA MET A 40 3.10 -4.91 1.69
C MET A 40 3.29 -6.22 0.95
N THR A 41 4.52 -6.68 0.88
CA THR A 41 4.90 -7.91 0.18
C THR A 41 5.53 -8.89 1.14
N ARG A 42 5.30 -10.19 0.91
CA ARG A 42 5.93 -11.24 1.72
C ARG A 42 7.44 -11.29 1.50
N GLU A 43 7.88 -11.02 0.28
CA GLU A 43 9.28 -10.95 -0.08
C GLU A 43 9.77 -9.50 -0.02
N GLN A 44 11.02 -9.31 0.39
CA GLN A 44 11.66 -7.99 0.41
C GLN A 44 11.75 -7.37 -1.00
N PHE A 45 11.92 -8.22 -2.02
CA PHE A 45 12.06 -7.82 -3.41
C PHE A 45 11.06 -8.59 -4.30
N PRO A 46 9.85 -8.03 -4.51
CA PRO A 46 8.85 -8.67 -5.37
C PRO A 46 9.35 -8.76 -6.82
N LEU A 47 8.98 -9.85 -7.49
CA LEU A 47 9.28 -10.05 -8.90
C LEU A 47 8.75 -8.90 -9.78
N PRO A 48 9.42 -8.54 -10.89
CA PRO A 48 8.96 -7.47 -11.79
C PRO A 48 7.51 -7.63 -12.28
N ALA A 49 7.04 -8.88 -12.43
CA ALA A 49 5.66 -9.18 -12.81
C ALA A 49 4.64 -8.71 -11.76
N VAL A 50 4.97 -8.79 -10.47
CA VAL A 50 4.12 -8.32 -9.37
C VAL A 50 3.93 -6.81 -9.47
N TRP A 51 5.02 -6.06 -9.64
CA TRP A 51 4.97 -4.61 -9.82
C TRP A 51 4.14 -4.18 -11.04
N LYS A 52 4.25 -4.92 -12.15
CA LYS A 52 3.42 -4.68 -13.34
C LYS A 52 1.94 -4.91 -13.05
N ASN A 53 1.59 -5.96 -12.32
CA ASN A 53 0.20 -6.24 -11.94
C ASN A 53 -0.37 -5.15 -11.03
N ILE A 54 0.43 -4.66 -10.07
CA ILE A 54 0.06 -3.56 -9.19
C ILE A 54 -0.19 -2.27 -10.01
N ASP A 55 0.72 -1.92 -10.91
CA ASP A 55 0.56 -0.73 -11.76
C ASP A 55 -0.70 -0.79 -12.63
N MET A 56 -1.00 -1.95 -13.21
CA MET A 56 -2.24 -2.16 -13.98
C MET A 56 -3.49 -2.00 -13.11
N LEU A 57 -3.47 -2.53 -11.89
CA LEU A 57 -4.60 -2.38 -10.96
C LEU A 57 -4.84 -0.90 -10.62
N LEU A 58 -3.79 -0.15 -10.29
CA LEU A 58 -3.89 1.27 -9.96
C LEU A 58 -4.43 2.09 -11.13
N MET A 59 -3.96 1.80 -12.34
CA MET A 59 -4.44 2.46 -13.55
C MET A 59 -5.92 2.17 -13.80
N ASN A 60 -6.36 0.92 -13.59
CA ASN A 60 -7.75 0.52 -13.83
C ASN A 60 -8.73 1.07 -12.79
N VAL A 61 -8.32 1.14 -11.52
CA VAL A 61 -9.22 1.55 -10.42
C VAL A 61 -9.22 3.07 -10.24
N PHE A 62 -8.06 3.71 -10.38
CA PHE A 62 -7.88 5.11 -10.03
C PHE A 62 -7.32 5.98 -11.16
N GLY A 63 -6.92 5.39 -12.29
CA GLY A 63 -6.32 6.14 -13.40
C GLY A 63 -4.90 6.67 -13.11
N MET A 64 -4.22 6.12 -12.10
CA MET A 64 -2.85 6.53 -11.70
C MET A 64 -1.83 5.42 -11.92
N ARG A 65 -0.56 5.81 -12.03
CA ARG A 65 0.60 4.93 -12.11
C ARG A 65 1.28 4.79 -10.75
N LEU A 66 1.93 3.66 -10.52
CA LEU A 66 2.78 3.43 -9.36
C LEU A 66 3.92 4.45 -9.28
N ALA A 67 4.40 4.96 -10.42
CA ALA A 67 5.46 5.96 -10.51
C ALA A 67 5.09 7.32 -9.90
N GLU A 68 3.79 7.60 -9.70
CA GLU A 68 3.31 8.82 -9.06
C GLU A 68 3.49 8.77 -7.53
N PHE A 69 3.77 7.59 -6.96
CA PHE A 69 4.02 7.40 -5.54
C PHE A 69 5.54 7.29 -5.30
N PRO A 70 6.14 8.22 -4.52
CA PRO A 70 7.54 8.12 -4.18
C PRO A 70 7.78 6.85 -3.37
N ARG A 71 8.73 6.02 -3.81
CA ARG A 71 9.12 4.81 -3.09
C ARG A 71 9.90 5.20 -1.85
N VAL A 72 9.40 4.81 -0.68
CA VAL A 72 10.19 4.82 0.54
C VAL A 72 11.19 3.67 0.42
N PRO A 73 12.51 3.93 0.50
CA PRO A 73 13.50 2.84 0.54
C PRO A 73 13.15 1.93 1.71
N GLN A 74 12.99 0.64 1.46
CA GLN A 74 12.97 -0.32 2.57
C GLN A 74 14.33 -0.19 3.25
N THR A 75 14.33 0.33 4.49
CA THR A 75 15.55 0.39 5.26
C THR A 75 15.98 -1.05 5.51
N ASN A 76 17.23 -1.39 5.24
CA ASN A 76 17.83 -2.68 5.61
C ASN A 76 17.97 -2.83 7.14
N ALA A 77 17.17 -2.09 7.93
CA ALA A 77 17.07 -2.33 9.34
C ALA A 77 16.61 -3.78 9.50
N PRO A 78 17.33 -4.62 10.27
CA PRO A 78 16.88 -5.96 10.53
C PRO A 78 15.46 -5.88 11.07
N CYS A 79 14.54 -6.63 10.49
CA CYS A 79 13.20 -6.80 11.04
C CYS A 79 13.39 -7.35 12.45
N VAL A 80 13.37 -6.48 13.45
CA VAL A 80 13.37 -6.89 14.84
C VAL A 80 12.04 -7.61 14.99
N SER A 81 12.06 -8.94 15.07
CA SER A 81 10.86 -9.64 15.49
C SER A 81 10.55 -9.07 16.87
N SER A 82 9.55 -8.21 16.97
CA SER A 82 8.90 -8.00 18.25
C SER A 82 8.31 -9.35 18.58
N THR A 83 9.07 -10.13 19.37
CA THR A 83 8.50 -11.28 20.06
C THR A 83 7.25 -10.72 20.73
N PRO A 84 6.04 -11.22 20.43
CA PRO A 84 4.88 -10.78 21.18
C PRO A 84 5.25 -11.00 22.64
N HIS A 85 5.25 -9.91 23.44
CA HIS A 85 5.55 -10.02 24.85
C HIS A 85 4.71 -11.15 25.39
N GLY A 86 5.38 -12.22 25.83
CA GLY A 86 4.71 -13.42 26.27
C GLY A 86 3.62 -13.00 27.23
N ILE A 87 2.39 -13.42 26.92
CA ILE A 87 1.33 -13.48 27.92
C ILE A 87 1.91 -14.43 28.97
N LYS A 88 2.52 -13.86 30.02
CA LYS A 88 2.80 -14.61 31.24
C LYS A 88 1.43 -14.95 31.82
N GLY A 89 1.12 -16.24 31.83
CA GLY A 89 0.06 -16.79 32.68
C GLY A 89 0.43 -16.67 34.16
#